data_AF-A0A1V6P7T9-F1
#
_entry.id   AF-A0A1V6P7T9-F1
#
_cell.length_a   1.000
_cell.length_b   1.000
_cell.length_c   1.000
_cell.angle_alpha   90.00
_cell.angle_beta   90.00
_cell.angle_gamma   90.00
#
_symmetry.space_group_name_H-M   'P 1'
#
loop_
_entity.id
_entity.type
_entity.pdbx_description
1 polymer ?
#
loop_
_entity_poly.entity_id
_entity_poly.type
_entity_poly.pdbx_seq_one_letter_code
_entity_poly.pdbx_strand_id
1 'polypeptide(L)'
;MEDVNRVNSDAIEKHHSIRILGDLPTERLDSGDYLASTQGIISNFTTFWGNKVDLRLLAVEVWPRHSYFALDFNNDVYDYQNAHIRVIVIPVYLLRLSRRSGTWRIFRHQPSDTQLAQRIADLHEGNGQNPIPFLEDHIKGVTHYAPRNCRPPVDALE
;
A
#
# COMPACT_ATOMS: atom_id res chain seq x y z
N MET A 1 10.05 -17.17 5.90
CA MET A 1 8.86 -16.82 5.09
C MET A 1 7.66 -17.68 5.50
N GLU A 2 7.85 -18.94 5.87
CA GLU A 2 6.76 -19.83 6.33
C GLU A 2 5.89 -19.24 7.44
N ASP A 3 6.48 -18.70 8.51
CA ASP A 3 5.71 -18.04 9.59
C ASP A 3 4.85 -16.88 9.09
N VAL A 4 5.38 -16.10 8.14
CA VAL A 4 4.67 -14.98 7.52
C VAL A 4 3.46 -15.49 6.74
N ASN A 5 3.65 -16.56 5.99
CA ASN A 5 2.58 -17.18 5.21
C ASN A 5 1.51 -17.78 6.13
N ARG A 6 1.90 -18.44 7.22
CA ARG A 6 0.95 -18.99 8.20
C ARG A 6 0.07 -17.89 8.81
N VAL A 7 0.68 -16.82 9.32
CA VAL A 7 -0.09 -15.70 9.93
C VAL A 7 -1.06 -15.08 8.93
N ASN A 8 -0.67 -14.95 7.66
CA ASN A 8 -1.57 -14.44 6.62
C ASN A 8 -2.69 -15.43 6.31
N SER A 9 -2.41 -16.74 6.22
CA SER A 9 -3.47 -17.76 6.06
C SER A 9 -4.51 -17.64 7.18
N ASP A 10 -4.08 -17.61 8.43
CA ASP A 10 -4.98 -17.51 9.59
C ASP A 10 -5.80 -16.21 9.54
N ALA A 11 -5.18 -15.11 9.11
CA ALA A 11 -5.81 -13.81 8.98
C ALA A 11 -6.86 -13.77 7.87
N ILE A 12 -6.56 -14.37 6.71
CA ILE A 12 -7.47 -14.48 5.57
C ILE A 12 -8.63 -15.41 5.92
N GLU A 13 -8.40 -16.54 6.57
CA GLU A 13 -9.47 -17.43 7.02
C GLU A 13 -10.43 -16.73 8.00
N LYS A 14 -9.88 -15.88 8.88
CA LYS A 14 -10.68 -15.15 9.88
C LYS A 14 -11.43 -13.94 9.32
N HIS A 15 -10.82 -13.19 8.39
CA HIS A 15 -11.32 -11.88 7.98
C HIS A 15 -11.70 -11.78 6.50
N HIS A 16 -11.37 -12.78 5.69
CA HIS A 16 -11.42 -12.81 4.23
C HIS A 16 -10.53 -11.76 3.56
N SER A 17 -10.74 -10.48 3.87
CA SER A 17 -9.98 -9.34 3.38
C SER A 17 -9.01 -8.83 4.45
N ILE A 18 -7.74 -8.67 4.08
CA ILE A 18 -6.72 -8.05 4.94
C ILE A 18 -5.86 -7.07 4.14
N ARG A 19 -5.21 -6.14 4.84
CA ARG A 19 -4.23 -5.23 4.26
C ARG A 19 -2.86 -5.44 4.90
N ILE A 20 -1.85 -5.62 4.07
CA ILE A 20 -0.46 -5.60 4.49
C ILE A 20 0.05 -4.18 4.43
N LEU A 21 0.47 -3.65 5.58
CA LEU A 21 1.36 -2.51 5.65
C LEU A 21 2.79 -3.04 5.63
N GLY A 22 3.49 -2.84 4.53
CA GLY A 22 4.90 -3.18 4.41
C GLY A 22 5.80 -2.13 5.02
N ASP A 23 6.86 -2.54 5.73
CA ASP A 23 7.96 -1.68 6.17
C ASP A 23 9.28 -2.26 5.63
N LEU A 24 9.88 -1.53 4.70
CA LEU A 24 11.15 -1.85 4.05
C LEU A 24 12.21 -0.81 4.42
N PRO A 25 13.46 -1.20 4.71
CA PRO A 25 14.55 -0.23 4.78
C PRO A 25 14.76 0.40 3.40
N THR A 26 14.71 1.73 3.30
CA THR A 26 14.81 2.43 2.01
C THR A 26 16.12 2.16 1.28
N GLU A 27 17.20 1.91 2.02
CA GLU A 27 18.51 1.50 1.47
C GLU A 27 18.47 0.19 0.68
N ARG A 28 17.38 -0.59 0.77
CA ARG A 28 17.17 -1.82 -0.01
C ARG A 28 16.47 -1.56 -1.35
N LEU A 29 15.91 -0.39 -1.55
CA LEU A 29 15.21 -0.02 -2.78
C LEU A 29 16.16 0.65 -3.78
N ASP A 30 15.82 0.53 -5.06
CA ASP A 30 16.51 1.22 -6.14
C ASP A 30 15.89 2.61 -6.30
N SER A 31 16.71 3.66 -6.15
CA SER A 31 16.26 5.04 -6.33
C SER A 31 16.01 5.43 -7.78
N GLY A 32 16.43 4.60 -8.74
CA GLY A 32 16.05 4.71 -10.15
C GLY A 32 14.63 4.23 -10.43
N ASP A 33 14.13 3.25 -9.67
CA ASP A 33 12.78 2.69 -9.80
C ASP A 33 12.29 2.05 -8.48
N TYR A 34 11.65 2.87 -7.64
CA TYR A 34 11.12 2.44 -6.35
C TYR A 34 9.98 1.42 -6.46
N LEU A 35 9.17 1.49 -7.52
CA LEU A 35 8.05 0.57 -7.71
C LEU A 35 8.57 -0.82 -8.10
N ALA A 36 9.42 -0.90 -9.12
CA ALA A 36 9.99 -2.16 -9.57
C ALA A 36 10.85 -2.81 -8.48
N SER A 37 11.66 -2.04 -7.75
CA SER A 37 12.46 -2.58 -6.66
C SER A 37 11.61 -3.07 -5.48
N THR A 38 10.53 -2.35 -5.13
CA THR A 38 9.58 -2.81 -4.10
C THR A 38 8.92 -4.13 -4.53
N GLN A 39 8.40 -4.20 -5.76
CA GLN A 39 7.80 -5.42 -6.32
C GLN A 39 8.81 -6.59 -6.34
N GLY A 40 10.06 -6.31 -6.71
CA GLY A 40 11.15 -7.29 -6.68
C GLY A 40 11.39 -7.86 -5.28
N ILE A 41 11.44 -7.01 -4.25
CA ILE A 41 11.63 -7.44 -2.86
C ILE A 41 10.47 -8.32 -2.36
N ILE A 42 9.23 -7.95 -2.69
CA ILE A 42 8.04 -8.68 -2.22
C ILE A 42 7.62 -9.81 -3.16
N SER A 43 8.33 -10.04 -4.26
CA SER A 43 7.99 -11.04 -5.29
C SER A 43 7.85 -12.46 -4.72
N ASN A 44 8.78 -12.89 -3.87
CA ASN A 44 8.72 -14.20 -3.21
C ASN A 44 7.47 -14.35 -2.32
N PHE A 45 7.07 -13.27 -1.66
CA PHE A 45 5.88 -13.23 -0.82
C PHE A 45 4.61 -13.27 -1.67
N THR A 46 4.50 -12.39 -2.67
CA THR A 46 3.33 -12.30 -3.55
C THR A 46 3.15 -13.54 -4.43
N THR A 47 4.22 -14.13 -4.95
CA THR A 47 4.18 -15.35 -5.78
C THR A 47 3.63 -16.55 -5.01
N PHE A 48 3.95 -16.67 -3.71
CA PHE A 48 3.39 -17.73 -2.87
C PHE A 48 1.85 -17.68 -2.80
N TRP A 49 1.29 -16.46 -2.88
CA TRP A 49 -0.12 -16.16 -2.78
C TRP A 49 -0.85 -16.09 -4.13
N GLY A 50 -0.13 -15.82 -5.23
CA GLY A 50 -0.62 -15.57 -6.58
C GLY A 50 -2.04 -16.04 -6.91
N ASN A 51 -2.25 -17.35 -7.12
CA ASN A 51 -3.56 -17.89 -7.54
C ASN A 51 -4.50 -18.23 -6.38
N LYS A 52 -4.11 -17.98 -5.13
CA LYS A 52 -4.87 -18.35 -3.92
C LYS A 52 -5.76 -17.21 -3.44
N VAL A 53 -5.40 -15.97 -3.77
CA VAL A 53 -6.05 -14.73 -3.30
C VAL A 53 -5.90 -13.64 -4.36
N ASP A 54 -6.82 -12.69 -4.37
CA ASP A 54 -6.68 -11.46 -5.18
C ASP A 54 -5.71 -10.50 -4.46
N LEU A 55 -4.56 -10.25 -5.07
CA LEU A 55 -3.54 -9.34 -4.55
C LEU A 55 -3.59 -8.01 -5.27
N ARG A 56 -3.62 -6.91 -4.51
CA ARG A 56 -3.60 -5.56 -5.09
C ARG A 56 -2.62 -4.64 -4.37
N LEU A 57 -1.51 -4.32 -5.03
CA LEU A 57 -0.57 -3.31 -4.55
C LEU A 57 -1.15 -1.92 -4.83
N LEU A 58 -1.49 -1.18 -3.76
CA LEU A 58 -2.15 0.11 -3.86
C LEU A 58 -1.17 1.27 -3.95
N ALA A 59 -0.10 1.22 -3.16
CA ALA A 59 0.83 2.33 -3.03
C ALA A 59 2.19 1.91 -2.50
N VAL A 60 3.19 2.73 -2.82
CA VAL A 60 4.53 2.75 -2.24
C VAL A 60 4.85 4.19 -1.82
N GLU A 61 5.17 4.39 -0.56
CA GLU A 61 5.64 5.67 -0.02
C GLU A 61 7.09 5.56 0.43
N VAL A 62 7.95 6.38 -0.13
CA VAL A 62 9.40 6.33 0.09
C VAL A 62 9.82 7.44 1.03
N TRP A 63 10.40 7.09 2.17
CA TRP A 63 10.96 8.05 3.13
C TRP A 63 12.46 7.81 3.32
N PRO A 64 13.23 8.76 3.90
CA PRO A 64 14.69 8.64 3.97
C PRO A 64 15.23 7.37 4.64
N ARG A 65 14.51 6.81 5.63
CA ARG A 65 14.96 5.61 6.37
C ARG A 65 14.17 4.35 6.04
N HIS A 66 12.86 4.49 5.93
CA HIS A 66 11.94 3.38 5.72
C HIS A 66 10.98 3.74 4.59
N SER A 67 10.67 2.76 3.76
CA SER A 67 9.68 2.87 2.71
C SER A 67 8.54 1.91 3.03
N TYR A 68 7.34 2.34 2.73
CA TYR A 68 6.13 1.63 3.08
C TYR A 68 5.39 1.23 1.82
N PHE A 69 4.72 0.08 1.85
CA PHE A 69 3.79 -0.30 0.80
C PHE A 69 2.47 -0.75 1.39
N ALA A 70 1.40 -0.60 0.62
CA ALA A 70 0.08 -1.13 0.98
C ALA A 70 -0.34 -2.19 -0.04
N LEU A 71 -0.52 -3.41 0.44
CA LEU A 71 -0.92 -4.56 -0.39
C LEU A 71 -2.18 -5.19 0.19
N ASP A 72 -3.25 -5.19 -0.60
CA ASP A 72 -4.51 -5.80 -0.21
C ASP A 72 -4.59 -7.26 -0.63
N PHE A 73 -5.28 -8.03 0.20
CA PHE A 73 -5.67 -9.42 -0.03
C PHE A 73 -7.20 -9.46 -0.06
N ASN A 74 -7.78 -10.00 -1.13
CA ASN A 74 -9.22 -10.22 -1.31
C ASN A 74 -10.08 -9.00 -0.95
N ASN A 75 -9.62 -7.79 -1.30
CA ASN A 75 -10.41 -6.58 -1.06
C ASN A 75 -11.45 -6.42 -2.18
N ASP A 76 -12.49 -7.25 -2.13
CA ASP A 76 -13.54 -7.34 -3.16
C ASP A 76 -14.41 -6.07 -3.25
N VAL A 77 -14.40 -5.26 -2.18
CA VAL A 77 -15.13 -3.99 -2.11
C VAL A 77 -14.29 -2.81 -2.57
N TYR A 78 -13.03 -3.03 -2.97
CA TYR A 78 -12.18 -1.99 -3.51
C TYR A 78 -12.72 -1.51 -4.86
N ASP A 79 -13.05 -0.22 -4.92
CA ASP A 79 -13.48 0.45 -6.14
C ASP A 79 -12.56 1.63 -6.40
N TYR A 80 -11.68 1.49 -7.40
CA TYR A 80 -10.72 2.52 -7.78
C TYR A 80 -11.39 3.87 -8.04
N GLN A 81 -12.59 3.90 -8.64
CA GLN A 81 -13.28 5.14 -8.97
C GLN A 81 -13.71 5.89 -7.71
N ASN A 82 -14.17 5.15 -6.70
CA ASN A 82 -14.71 5.71 -5.46
C ASN A 82 -13.74 5.66 -4.26
N ALA A 83 -12.53 5.13 -4.41
CA ALA A 83 -11.59 4.93 -3.30
C ALA A 83 -11.11 6.22 -2.60
N HIS A 84 -11.23 7.38 -3.26
CA HIS A 84 -10.97 8.70 -2.66
C HIS A 84 -12.08 9.19 -1.71
N ILE A 85 -13.32 8.72 -1.87
CA ILE A 85 -14.47 9.10 -1.03
C ILE A 85 -14.89 7.99 -0.06
N ARG A 86 -14.56 6.73 -0.37
CA ARG A 86 -14.91 5.57 0.44
C ARG A 86 -13.69 5.08 1.21
N VAL A 87 -13.69 5.33 2.51
CA VAL A 87 -12.67 4.81 3.44
C VAL A 87 -13.00 3.36 3.77
N ILE A 88 -12.28 2.42 3.15
CA ILE A 88 -12.45 0.98 3.36
C ILE A 88 -11.52 0.55 4.49
N VAL A 89 -12.10 0.32 5.68
CA VAL A 89 -11.38 -0.15 6.87
C VAL A 89 -11.37 -1.67 6.88
N ILE A 90 -10.18 -2.27 6.71
CA ILE A 90 -9.95 -3.72 6.81
C ILE A 90 -8.78 -4.00 7.77
N PRO A 91 -8.71 -5.20 8.38
CA PRO A 91 -7.64 -5.56 9.31
C PRO A 91 -6.24 -5.42 8.70
N VAL A 92 -5.40 -4.61 9.35
CA VAL A 92 -4.02 -4.37 8.92
C VAL A 92 -3.03 -5.30 9.62
N TYR A 93 -2.13 -5.89 8.85
CA TYR A 93 -0.97 -6.63 9.34
C TYR A 93 0.31 -5.92 8.89
N LEU A 94 1.20 -5.63 9.84
CA LEU A 94 2.48 -5.00 9.55
C LEU A 94 3.49 -6.07 9.16
N LEU A 95 3.97 -6.03 7.92
CA LEU A 95 5.01 -6.89 7.38
C LEU A 95 6.32 -6.12 7.29
N ARG A 96 7.24 -6.39 8.22
CA ARG A 96 8.50 -5.65 8.37
C ARG A 96 9.69 -6.48 7.92
N LEU A 97 10.52 -5.90 7.05
CA LEU A 97 11.83 -6.43 6.69
C LEU A 97 12.90 -5.86 7.62
N SER A 98 13.57 -6.74 8.38
CA SER A 98 14.67 -6.35 9.25
C SER A 98 15.89 -5.90 8.44
N ARG A 99 16.34 -4.68 8.69
CA ARG A 99 17.54 -4.10 8.06
C ARG A 99 18.80 -4.95 8.29
N ARG A 100 18.98 -5.43 9.53
CA ARG A 100 20.20 -6.13 9.99
C ARG A 100 20.23 -7.59 9.56
N SER A 101 19.13 -8.31 9.71
CA SER A 101 19.08 -9.76 9.50
C SER A 101 18.50 -10.17 8.15
N GLY A 102 17.85 -9.25 7.42
CA GLY A 102 17.11 -9.59 6.19
C GLY A 102 15.88 -10.49 6.45
N THR A 103 15.47 -10.62 7.71
CA THR A 103 14.35 -11.48 8.09
C THR A 103 13.05 -10.70 8.11
N TRP A 104 11.97 -11.36 7.67
CA TRP A 104 10.63 -10.83 7.70
C TRP A 104 9.94 -11.11 9.03
N ARG A 105 9.17 -10.15 9.53
CA ARG A 105 8.27 -10.30 10.68
C ARG A 105 6.90 -9.79 10.31
N ILE A 106 5.86 -10.49 10.77
CA ILE A 106 4.48 -10.08 10.57
C ILE A 106 3.71 -10.11 11.88
N PHE A 107 2.82 -9.15 12.08
CA PHE A 107 1.88 -9.15 13.20
C PHE A 107 0.67 -8.25 12.91
N ARG A 108 -0.44 -8.54 13.59
CA ARG A 108 -1.65 -7.72 13.53
C ARG A 108 -1.39 -6.33 14.12
N HIS A 109 -1.77 -5.27 13.42
CA HIS A 109 -1.60 -3.90 13.87
C HIS A 109 -2.90 -3.09 13.80
N GLN A 110 -3.78 -3.29 14.79
CA GLN A 110 -5.11 -2.69 14.86
C GLN A 110 -5.14 -1.15 14.79
N PRO A 111 -4.20 -0.41 15.41
CA PRO A 111 -4.20 1.06 15.31
C PRO A 111 -4.08 1.57 13.87
N SER A 112 -3.51 0.77 12.94
CA SER A 112 -3.37 1.16 11.55
C SER A 112 -4.61 0.91 10.69
N ASP A 113 -5.64 0.20 11.16
CA ASP A 113 -6.80 -0.13 10.32
C ASP A 113 -7.43 1.12 9.72
N THR A 114 -7.82 2.06 10.59
CA THR A 114 -8.44 3.32 10.19
C THR A 114 -7.41 4.27 9.58
N GLN A 115 -6.21 4.36 10.17
CA GLN A 115 -5.17 5.30 9.70
C GLN A 115 -4.73 4.99 8.28
N LEU A 116 -4.48 3.72 7.97
CA LEU A 116 -4.06 3.31 6.64
C LEU A 116 -5.23 3.39 5.65
N ALA A 117 -6.45 3.07 6.06
CA ALA A 117 -7.62 3.25 5.21
C ALA A 117 -7.80 4.72 4.78
N GLN A 118 -7.68 5.66 5.73
CA GLN A 118 -7.72 7.09 5.43
C GLN A 118 -6.57 7.50 4.52
N ARG A 119 -5.34 7.05 4.81
CA ARG A 119 -4.18 7.38 3.98
C ARG A 119 -4.34 6.91 2.54
N ILE A 120 -4.87 5.70 2.30
CA ILE A 120 -5.15 5.23 0.94
C ILE A 120 -6.18 6.11 0.22
N ALA A 121 -7.23 6.55 0.92
CA ALA A 121 -8.20 7.49 0.35
C ALA A 121 -7.55 8.84 0.00
N ASP A 122 -6.69 9.36 0.87
CA ASP A 122 -5.94 10.60 0.63
C ASP A 122 -4.97 10.45 -0.57
N LEU A 123 -4.32 9.29 -0.72
CA LEU A 123 -3.48 9.00 -1.87
C LEU A 123 -4.30 9.00 -3.17
N HIS A 124 -5.48 8.38 -3.15
CA HIS A 124 -6.40 8.40 -4.29
C HIS A 124 -6.87 9.82 -4.62
N GLU A 125 -7.17 10.62 -3.61
CA GLU A 125 -7.54 12.02 -3.78
C GLU A 125 -6.39 12.79 -4.44
N GLY A 126 -5.19 12.76 -3.86
CA GLY A 126 -4.03 13.53 -4.32
C GLY A 126 -3.45 13.10 -5.67
N ASN A 127 -3.49 11.80 -5.98
CA ASN A 127 -2.95 11.25 -7.23
C ASN A 127 -3.94 11.31 -8.40
N GLY A 128 -5.16 11.82 -8.21
CA GLY A 128 -6.10 12.01 -9.31
C GLY A 128 -6.45 10.69 -10.00
N GLN A 129 -6.35 10.67 -11.34
CA GLN A 129 -6.62 9.48 -12.17
C GLN A 129 -5.37 8.65 -12.48
N ASN A 130 -4.26 8.87 -11.76
CA ASN A 130 -3.06 8.05 -11.94
C ASN A 130 -3.35 6.58 -11.62
N PRO A 131 -2.79 5.63 -12.37
CA PRO A 131 -2.97 4.21 -12.08
C PRO A 131 -2.28 3.81 -10.77
N ILE A 132 -2.81 2.79 -10.10
CA ILE A 132 -2.12 2.12 -9.00
C ILE A 132 -1.03 1.17 -9.53
N PRO A 133 0.05 0.90 -8.76
CA PRO A 133 0.33 1.45 -7.43
C PRO A 133 0.75 2.92 -7.49
N PHE A 134 0.27 3.72 -6.54
CA PHE A 134 0.74 5.09 -6.36
C PHE A 134 2.19 5.10 -5.86
N LEU A 135 2.95 6.11 -6.26
CA LEU A 135 4.30 6.35 -5.74
C LEU A 135 4.38 7.75 -5.16
N GLU A 136 4.73 7.85 -3.87
CA GLU A 136 5.08 9.12 -3.24
C GLU A 136 6.54 9.09 -2.75
N ASP A 137 7.38 9.92 -3.36
CA ASP A 137 8.79 10.07 -2.98
C ASP A 137 8.97 11.26 -2.02
N HIS A 138 8.94 10.99 -0.72
CA HIS A 138 9.13 12.01 0.32
C HIS A 138 10.60 12.43 0.49
N ILE A 139 11.54 11.82 -0.23
CA ILE A 139 12.94 12.26 -0.27
C ILE A 139 13.09 13.45 -1.22
N LYS A 140 12.43 13.39 -2.38
CA LYS A 140 12.40 14.48 -3.37
C LYS A 140 11.30 15.50 -3.10
N GLY A 141 10.34 15.15 -2.24
CA GLY A 141 9.15 15.94 -1.97
C GLY A 141 7.98 15.45 -2.83
N VAL A 142 6.79 15.53 -2.26
CA VAL A 142 5.54 15.08 -2.91
C VAL A 142 4.76 16.31 -3.36
N THR A 143 4.24 16.28 -4.59
CA THR A 143 3.35 17.33 -5.10
C THR A 143 2.21 16.69 -5.88
N HIS A 144 0.98 17.09 -5.52
CA HIS A 144 -0.26 16.63 -6.16
C HIS A 144 -0.75 17.71 -7.10
N TYR A 145 -0.73 17.44 -8.41
CA TYR A 145 -1.07 18.44 -9.44
C TYR A 145 -2.53 18.41 -9.89
N ALA A 146 -3.27 17.33 -9.61
CA ALA A 146 -4.64 17.15 -10.07
C ALA A 146 -5.46 16.27 -9.11
N PRO A 147 -5.81 16.77 -7.91
CA PRO A 147 -6.61 15.99 -6.99
C PRO A 147 -8.02 15.74 -7.52
N ARG A 148 -8.63 14.59 -7.21
CA ARG A 148 -9.91 14.16 -7.81
C ARG A 148 -11.07 15.12 -7.55
N ASN A 149 -11.08 15.79 -6.41
CA ASN A 149 -12.08 16.78 -6.04
C ASN A 149 -11.64 18.22 -6.30
N CYS A 150 -10.64 18.46 -7.16
CA CYS A 150 -10.39 19.82 -7.67
C CYS A 150 -11.62 20.28 -8.46
N ARG A 151 -12.51 21.04 -7.80
CA ARG A 151 -13.48 21.87 -8.52
C ARG A 151 -12.66 22.82 -9.41
N PRO A 152 -12.98 22.95 -10.71
CA PRO A 152 -12.38 24.02 -11.49
C PRO A 152 -12.70 25.36 -10.80
N PRO A 153 -11.82 26.37 -10.93
CA PRO A 153 -12.16 27.73 -10.51
C PRO A 153 -13.50 28.11 -11.12
N VAL A 154 -14.39 28.68 -10.31
CA VAL A 154 -15.76 29.03 -10.70
C VAL A 154 -15.79 30.08 -11.84
N ASP A 155 -14.64 30.65 -12.19
CA ASP A 155 -14.49 31.76 -13.14
C ASP A 155 -14.04 31.35 -14.55
N ALA A 156 -14.13 30.06 -14.93
CA ALA A 156 -13.75 29.59 -16.28
C ALA A 156 -14.95 29.36 -17.23
N LEU A 157 -16.06 30.07 -17.02
CA LEU A 157 -17.19 30.14 -17.95
C LEU A 157 -17.67 31.59 -18.07
N GLU A 158 -16.99 32.36 -18.92
CA GLU A 158 -17.60 33.46 -19.68
C GLU A 158 -17.65 33.11 -21.16
#